data_AF-A0A1G0I4W5-F1
#
_entry.id   AF-A0A1G0I4W5-F1
#
_cell.length_a   1.000
_cell.length_b   1.000
_cell.length_c   1.000
_cell.angle_alpha   90.00
_cell.angle_beta   90.00
_cell.angle_gamma   90.00
#
_symmetry.space_group_name_H-M   'P 1'
#
loop_
_entity.id
_entity.type
_entity.pdbx_description
1 polymer ?
#
loop_
_entity_poly.entity_id
_entity_poly.type
_entity_poly.pdbx_seq_one_letter_code
_entity_poly.pdbx_strand_id
1 'polypeptide(L)'
;MNSLASRLVALRAQAGVTVAPPSATIRSPSSNVASLIPQQLRDMLRVRSQARPLSHDRHLPGVEIATGLRLVERIYPWKEMPERVNAQFAGFGHIPREDLLSFDTETTGLSGGTGTRAFMIGASDWNDSGLRVRQLLITTMAGEAAMLEAFSGWINPATVLVSYNGKSYDSPLLATRYRLGRMHNPLAGLRHLDLLYPVRRRFRGVWENCRLSTVEREWLSVLREDDLPGSEAPRAWLDYLRGLSGRDLRRVLEHNNQDLRSLTTLLLRLGETESFKLEGEAH
;
A
#
# COMPACT_ATOMS: atom_id res chain seq x y z
N MET A 1 -42.88 -13.56 -21.15
CA MET A 1 -42.78 -14.31 -22.42
C MET A 1 -41.66 -13.69 -23.25
N ASN A 2 -40.54 -14.41 -23.35
CA ASN A 2 -39.21 -13.91 -23.71
C ASN A 2 -39.05 -13.56 -25.20
N SER A 3 -38.89 -12.28 -25.52
CA SER A 3 -38.58 -11.75 -26.86
C SER A 3 -37.09 -11.85 -27.26
N LEU A 4 -36.29 -12.58 -26.49
CA LEU A 4 -34.86 -12.84 -26.76
C LEU A 4 -34.61 -14.21 -27.42
N ALA A 5 -35.50 -15.19 -27.21
CA ALA A 5 -35.36 -16.52 -27.80
C ALA A 5 -35.66 -16.52 -29.31
N SER A 6 -36.61 -15.70 -29.76
CA SER A 6 -36.98 -15.56 -31.17
C SER A 6 -35.96 -14.79 -32.01
N ARG A 7 -35.14 -13.93 -31.40
CA ARG A 7 -34.04 -13.22 -32.10
C ARG A 7 -32.79 -14.08 -32.31
N LEU A 8 -32.56 -15.09 -31.48
CA LEU A 8 -31.43 -16.02 -31.61
C LEU A 8 -31.65 -17.09 -32.69
N VAL A 9 -32.90 -17.43 -33.00
CA VAL A 9 -33.25 -18.39 -34.07
C VAL A 9 -33.07 -17.74 -35.45
N ALA A 10 -33.39 -16.46 -35.60
CA ALA A 10 -33.23 -15.72 -36.86
C ALA A 10 -31.75 -15.52 -37.27
N LEU A 11 -30.83 -15.44 -36.30
CA LEU A 11 -29.39 -15.28 -36.55
C LEU A 11 -28.67 -16.58 -36.93
N ARG A 12 -29.28 -17.76 -36.70
CA ARG A 12 -28.70 -19.05 -37.12
C ARG A 12 -29.03 -19.45 -38.57
N ALA A 13 -29.95 -18.75 -39.23
CA ALA A 13 -30.31 -19.00 -40.63
C ALA A 13 -29.43 -18.26 -41.66
N GLN A 14 -28.48 -17.42 -41.22
CA GLN A 14 -27.55 -16.68 -42.11
C GLN A 14 -26.15 -17.30 -42.22
N ALA A 15 -25.87 -18.42 -41.55
CA ALA A 15 -24.63 -19.19 -41.72
C ALA A 15 -25.01 -20.59 -42.18
N GLY A 16 -24.94 -20.85 -43.49
CA GLY A 16 -25.42 -22.08 -44.13
C GLY A 16 -24.77 -23.35 -43.59
N VAL A 17 -25.37 -23.95 -42.56
CA VAL A 17 -25.00 -25.27 -42.02
C VAL A 17 -26.23 -26.17 -42.12
N THR A 18 -26.15 -27.19 -42.96
CA THR A 18 -27.15 -28.24 -43.11
C THR A 18 -27.11 -29.20 -41.91
N VAL A 19 -28.27 -29.52 -41.34
CA VAL A 19 -28.40 -30.47 -40.22
C VAL A 19 -28.97 -31.79 -40.76
N ALA A 20 -28.23 -32.89 -40.56
CA ALA A 20 -28.66 -34.25 -40.85
C ALA A 20 -29.51 -34.84 -39.70
N PRO A 21 -30.39 -35.83 -39.95
CA PRO A 21 -31.37 -36.30 -38.96
C PRO A 21 -30.75 -37.22 -37.88
N PRO A 22 -31.42 -37.40 -36.72
CA PRO A 22 -30.87 -38.17 -35.62
C PRO A 22 -31.21 -39.65 -35.79
N SER A 23 -30.20 -40.51 -35.92
CA SER A 23 -30.31 -41.95 -35.71
C SER A 23 -29.00 -42.45 -35.12
N ALA A 24 -28.94 -42.59 -33.80
CA ALA A 24 -28.07 -43.56 -33.11
C ALA A 24 -28.38 -43.61 -31.61
N THR A 25 -28.83 -44.78 -31.21
CA THR A 25 -28.94 -45.37 -29.88
C THR A 25 -27.92 -44.82 -28.86
N ILE A 26 -28.41 -44.26 -27.74
CA ILE A 26 -27.56 -43.89 -26.59
C ILE A 26 -27.09 -45.19 -25.92
N ARG A 27 -25.84 -45.58 -26.18
CA ARG A 27 -25.08 -46.46 -25.28
C ARG A 27 -24.34 -45.58 -24.28
N SER A 28 -24.61 -45.78 -23.00
CA SER A 28 -23.85 -45.20 -21.89
C SER A 28 -22.41 -45.73 -21.88
N PRO A 29 -21.37 -44.88 -21.91
CA PRO A 29 -20.01 -45.29 -21.58
C PRO A 29 -19.77 -45.04 -20.09
N SER A 30 -19.61 -46.13 -19.36
CA SER A 30 -18.84 -46.20 -18.13
C SER A 30 -17.37 -45.81 -18.39
N SER A 31 -16.74 -45.23 -17.37
CA SER A 31 -15.28 -45.13 -17.12
C SER A 31 -14.49 -43.93 -17.68
N ASN A 32 -13.93 -43.17 -16.72
CA ASN A 32 -12.72 -42.35 -16.78
C ASN A 32 -12.59 -41.24 -17.85
N VAL A 33 -13.12 -40.06 -17.55
CA VAL A 33 -12.74 -38.80 -18.22
C VAL A 33 -11.29 -38.39 -17.90
N ALA A 34 -10.66 -38.97 -16.88
CA ALA A 34 -9.29 -38.69 -16.46
C ALA A 34 -8.21 -39.15 -17.47
N SER A 35 -8.54 -40.04 -18.42
CA SER A 35 -7.60 -40.53 -19.43
C SER A 35 -7.44 -39.60 -20.64
N LEU A 36 -8.35 -38.63 -20.83
CA LEU A 36 -8.37 -37.72 -21.98
C LEU A 36 -7.47 -36.49 -21.83
N ILE A 37 -6.83 -36.29 -20.66
CA ILE A 37 -5.88 -35.19 -20.47
C ILE A 37 -4.49 -35.66 -20.92
N PRO A 38 -3.87 -35.02 -21.93
CA PRO A 38 -2.49 -35.32 -22.34
C PRO A 38 -1.54 -35.26 -21.15
N GLN A 39 -0.57 -36.17 -21.08
CA GLN A 39 0.32 -36.30 -19.93
C GLN A 39 1.11 -35.01 -19.66
N GLN A 40 1.48 -34.27 -20.72
CA GLN A 40 2.08 -32.94 -20.64
C GLN A 40 1.18 -31.90 -19.96
N LEU A 41 -0.13 -31.94 -20.19
CA LEU A 41 -1.12 -31.08 -19.54
C LEU A 41 -1.31 -31.48 -18.07
N ARG A 42 -1.25 -32.78 -17.75
CA ARG A 42 -1.23 -33.25 -16.35
C ARG A 42 0.03 -32.79 -15.66
N ASP A 43 1.20 -32.88 -16.28
CA ASP A 43 2.46 -32.43 -15.70
C ASP A 43 2.48 -30.91 -15.49
N MET A 44 1.97 -30.13 -16.44
CA MET A 44 1.78 -28.67 -16.27
C MET A 44 0.79 -28.33 -15.14
N LEU A 45 -0.29 -29.10 -14.99
CA LEU A 45 -1.23 -28.94 -13.87
C LEU A 45 -0.62 -29.41 -12.54
N ARG A 46 0.22 -30.45 -12.55
CA ARG A 46 0.93 -30.99 -11.37
C ARG A 46 1.99 -30.02 -10.85
N VAL A 47 2.68 -29.33 -11.75
CA VAL A 47 3.63 -28.25 -11.42
C VAL A 47 2.89 -27.05 -10.78
N ARG A 48 1.63 -26.81 -11.15
CA ARG A 48 0.77 -25.81 -10.48
C ARG A 48 0.11 -26.31 -9.19
N SER A 49 0.06 -27.62 -8.95
CA SER A 49 -0.67 -28.23 -7.83
C SER A 49 0.21 -28.74 -6.69
N GLN A 50 1.52 -28.47 -6.67
CA GLN A 50 2.28 -28.62 -5.44
C GLN A 50 1.84 -27.51 -4.48
N ALA A 51 0.79 -27.79 -3.71
CA ALA A 51 0.41 -27.00 -2.56
C ALA A 51 1.64 -26.94 -1.65
N ARG A 52 2.32 -25.79 -1.63
CA ARG A 52 3.36 -25.53 -0.63
C ARG A 52 2.70 -25.74 0.73
N PRO A 53 3.30 -26.55 1.63
CA PRO A 53 2.76 -26.71 2.96
C PRO A 53 2.61 -25.34 3.62
N LEU A 54 1.49 -25.13 4.31
CA LEU A 54 1.26 -23.93 5.09
C LEU A 54 2.44 -23.75 6.05
N SER A 55 2.97 -22.53 6.14
CA SER A 55 4.04 -22.26 7.10
C SER A 55 3.48 -22.36 8.51
N HIS A 56 4.27 -22.93 9.43
CA HIS A 56 3.94 -22.90 10.86
C HIS A 56 4.15 -21.51 11.48
N ASP A 57 4.99 -20.67 10.88
CA ASP A 57 5.23 -19.29 11.32
C ASP A 57 4.43 -18.28 10.48
N ARG A 58 3.18 -18.05 10.90
CA ARG A 58 2.29 -17.03 10.31
C ARG A 58 2.00 -15.85 11.24
N HIS A 59 2.73 -15.74 12.35
CA HIS A 59 2.53 -14.70 13.33
C HIS A 59 2.73 -13.31 12.72
N LEU A 60 1.89 -12.35 13.08
CA LEU A 60 2.08 -10.93 12.77
C LEU A 60 1.88 -10.13 14.06
N PRO A 61 2.64 -9.05 14.27
CA PRO A 61 2.46 -8.21 15.45
C PRO A 61 1.10 -7.49 15.46
N GLY A 62 0.81 -6.79 16.56
CA GLY A 62 -0.41 -5.97 16.70
C GLY A 62 -1.64 -6.75 17.13
N VAL A 63 -2.79 -6.10 17.03
CA VAL A 63 -4.11 -6.63 17.38
C VAL A 63 -5.02 -6.63 16.15
N GLU A 64 -5.91 -7.62 16.04
CA GLU A 64 -6.93 -7.62 14.99
C GLU A 64 -8.10 -6.74 15.43
N ILE A 65 -8.36 -5.66 14.70
CA ILE A 65 -9.39 -4.66 15.04
C ILE A 65 -10.67 -4.82 14.20
N ALA A 66 -10.58 -5.57 13.10
CA ALA A 66 -11.69 -6.02 12.28
C ALA A 66 -11.25 -7.27 11.51
N THR A 67 -12.20 -8.05 10.99
CA THR A 67 -11.89 -9.28 10.24
C THR A 67 -10.90 -9.01 9.11
N GLY A 68 -9.71 -9.61 9.21
CA GLY A 68 -8.67 -9.46 8.21
C GLY A 68 -7.93 -8.12 8.24
N LEU A 69 -8.02 -7.35 9.33
CA LEU A 69 -7.33 -6.08 9.55
C LEU A 69 -6.60 -6.06 10.90
N ARG A 70 -5.28 -5.87 10.85
CA ARG A 70 -4.43 -5.73 12.03
C ARG A 70 -3.99 -4.28 12.22
N LEU A 71 -3.97 -3.84 13.47
CA LEU A 71 -3.36 -2.59 13.91
C LEU A 71 -2.10 -2.90 14.70
N VAL A 72 -0.97 -2.38 14.24
CA VAL A 72 0.29 -2.34 14.99
C VAL A 72 0.48 -0.90 15.45
N GLU A 73 0.61 -0.68 16.75
CA GLU A 73 0.89 0.63 17.33
C GLU A 73 2.20 0.58 18.11
N ARG A 74 3.05 1.59 17.92
CA ARG A 74 4.31 1.78 18.63
C ARG A 74 4.44 3.25 19.02
N ILE A 75 4.92 3.52 20.22
CA ILE A 75 5.22 4.87 20.70
C ILE A 75 6.72 4.97 20.87
N TYR A 76 7.31 5.97 20.24
CA TYR A 76 8.72 6.29 20.33
C TYR A 76 8.88 7.53 21.21
N PRO A 77 9.50 7.40 22.41
CA PRO A 77 9.84 8.55 23.21
C PRO A 77 10.66 9.52 22.38
N TRP A 78 10.23 10.78 22.38
CA TRP A 78 10.92 11.83 21.66
C TRP A 78 11.15 12.98 22.60
N LYS A 79 12.42 13.36 22.76
CA LYS A 79 12.84 14.23 23.87
C LYS A 79 12.08 15.55 23.84
N GLU A 80 12.11 16.25 22.69
CA GLU A 80 11.39 17.50 22.49
C GLU A 80 10.99 17.60 21.02
N MET A 81 9.69 17.76 20.75
CA MET A 81 9.19 18.22 19.46
C MET A 81 8.61 19.61 19.69
N PRO A 82 8.95 20.60 18.85
CA PRO A 82 8.40 21.93 19.02
C PRO A 82 6.86 21.89 18.88
N GLU A 83 6.16 22.69 19.68
CA GLU A 83 4.69 22.86 19.57
C GLU A 83 4.27 23.25 18.15
N ARG A 84 5.15 23.96 17.44
CA ARG A 84 4.97 24.31 16.03
C ARG A 84 6.21 23.94 15.23
N VAL A 85 5.99 23.20 14.14
CA VAL A 85 7.04 22.83 13.19
C VAL A 85 7.23 23.92 12.16
N ASN A 86 8.46 24.38 11.98
CA ASN A 86 8.82 25.26 10.87
C ASN A 86 8.78 24.49 9.54
N ALA A 87 7.80 24.80 8.69
CA ALA A 87 7.63 24.26 7.35
C ALA A 87 7.72 25.35 6.26
N GLN A 88 8.43 26.46 6.54
CA GLN A 88 8.66 27.55 5.59
C GLN A 88 9.46 27.09 4.36
N PHE A 89 10.35 26.10 4.51
CA PHE A 89 11.10 25.47 3.40
C PHE A 89 10.21 24.94 2.26
N ALA A 90 8.93 24.72 2.54
CA ALA A 90 7.93 24.26 1.57
C ALA A 90 6.77 25.26 1.37
N GLY A 91 6.84 26.45 1.95
CA GLY A 91 5.80 27.48 1.85
C GLY A 91 4.59 27.29 2.78
N PHE A 92 4.72 26.52 3.86
CA PHE A 92 3.60 26.18 4.77
C PHE A 92 3.56 27.02 6.06
N GLY A 93 4.59 27.83 6.34
CA GLY A 93 4.71 28.58 7.59
C GLY A 93 5.00 27.67 8.79
N HIS A 94 4.50 28.03 9.98
CA HIS A 94 4.62 27.21 11.20
C HIS A 94 3.34 26.42 11.44
N ILE A 95 3.44 25.09 11.47
CA ILE A 95 2.30 24.16 11.61
C ILE A 95 2.23 23.64 13.06
N PRO A 96 1.08 23.71 13.76
CA PRO A 96 0.93 23.05 15.05
C PRO A 96 1.25 21.56 14.95
N ARG A 97 1.96 21.01 15.94
CA ARG A 97 2.40 19.60 15.89
C ARG A 97 1.24 18.62 15.86
N GLU A 98 0.14 18.94 16.54
CA GLU A 98 -1.08 18.14 16.61
C GLU A 98 -1.84 18.06 15.28
N ASP A 99 -1.58 19.00 14.36
CA ASP A 99 -2.17 19.01 13.03
C ASP A 99 -1.39 18.12 12.05
N LEU A 100 -0.17 17.68 12.39
CA LEU A 100 0.68 16.91 11.48
C LEU A 100 0.34 15.42 11.53
N LEU A 101 0.03 14.86 10.35
CA LEU A 101 -0.10 13.43 10.15
C LEU A 101 0.82 12.99 9.01
N SER A 102 1.92 12.32 9.34
CA SER A 102 2.74 11.65 8.33
C SER A 102 2.09 10.34 7.92
N PHE A 103 2.17 9.96 6.65
CA PHE A 103 1.70 8.67 6.19
C PHE A 103 2.53 8.13 5.01
N ASP A 104 2.50 6.80 4.87
CA ASP A 104 3.15 6.04 3.81
C ASP A 104 2.36 4.75 3.56
N THR A 105 2.30 4.27 2.31
CA THR A 105 1.55 3.05 1.96
C THR A 105 2.43 1.98 1.33
N GLU A 106 2.13 0.73 1.69
CA GLU A 106 2.67 -0.43 0.98
C GLU A 106 1.59 -0.99 0.06
N THR A 107 1.95 -1.17 -1.22
CA THR A 107 0.97 -1.37 -2.29
C THR A 107 1.25 -2.63 -3.09
N THR A 108 0.23 -3.17 -3.76
CA THR A 108 0.38 -4.38 -4.59
C THR A 108 1.09 -4.14 -5.94
N GLY A 109 1.54 -2.92 -6.23
CA GLY A 109 2.27 -2.59 -7.45
C GLY A 109 2.36 -1.09 -7.73
N LEU A 110 3.35 -0.70 -8.51
CA LEU A 110 3.71 0.72 -8.74
C LEU A 110 2.96 1.38 -9.90
N SER A 111 2.19 0.62 -10.69
CA SER A 111 1.62 1.08 -11.98
C SER A 111 0.31 1.87 -11.86
N GLY A 112 -0.16 2.21 -10.65
CA GLY A 112 -1.24 3.18 -10.43
C GLY A 112 -2.63 2.82 -11.02
N GLY A 113 -2.87 1.56 -11.39
CA GLY A 113 -4.15 1.11 -11.95
C GLY A 113 -5.22 0.81 -10.90
N THR A 114 -6.47 0.63 -11.31
CA THR A 114 -7.60 0.29 -10.41
C THR A 114 -7.43 -1.05 -9.68
N GLY A 115 -6.55 -1.92 -10.19
CA GLY A 115 -6.17 -3.18 -9.53
C GLY A 115 -5.14 -3.02 -8.41
N THR A 116 -4.42 -1.89 -8.36
CA THR A 116 -3.48 -1.59 -7.27
C THR A 116 -4.26 -1.23 -6.01
N ARG A 117 -3.84 -1.79 -4.88
CA ARG A 117 -4.35 -1.47 -3.55
C ARG A 117 -3.20 -1.22 -2.58
N ALA A 118 -3.48 -0.42 -1.56
CA ALA A 118 -2.68 -0.45 -0.35
C ALA A 118 -3.05 -1.73 0.39
N PHE A 119 -2.06 -2.55 0.73
CA PHE A 119 -2.25 -3.62 1.71
C PHE A 119 -1.81 -3.19 3.11
N MET A 120 -1.10 -2.07 3.19
CA MET A 120 -0.75 -1.43 4.44
C MET A 120 -0.85 0.08 4.33
N ILE A 121 -1.35 0.72 5.39
CA ILE A 121 -1.27 2.17 5.58
C ILE A 121 -0.57 2.42 6.89
N GLY A 122 0.62 2.98 6.83
CA GLY A 122 1.35 3.48 7.97
C GLY A 122 1.07 4.96 8.17
N ALA A 123 0.89 5.38 9.43
CA ALA A 123 0.77 6.77 9.79
C ALA A 123 1.52 7.06 11.08
N SER A 124 2.02 8.29 11.22
CA SER A 124 2.57 8.77 12.48
C SER A 124 2.10 10.17 12.83
N ASP A 125 1.73 10.32 14.10
CA ASP A 125 1.32 11.56 14.73
C ASP A 125 1.93 11.68 16.12
N TRP A 126 1.65 12.78 16.79
CA TRP A 126 2.23 13.11 18.07
C TRP A 126 1.20 13.05 19.19
N ASN A 127 1.62 12.52 20.33
CA ASN A 127 0.87 12.60 21.58
C ASN A 127 1.82 12.97 22.73
N ASP A 128 1.29 13.05 23.94
CA ASP A 128 2.07 13.42 25.13
C ASP A 128 3.23 12.46 25.44
N SER A 129 3.20 11.23 24.91
CA SER A 129 4.21 10.20 25.12
C SER A 129 5.29 10.15 24.03
N GLY A 130 5.15 10.94 22.96
CA GLY A 130 6.12 11.02 21.86
C GLY A 130 5.51 10.78 20.48
N LEU A 131 6.34 10.25 19.56
CA LEU A 131 5.91 9.93 18.21
C LEU A 131 5.17 8.60 18.22
N ARG A 132 3.87 8.64 17.94
CA ARG A 132 3.03 7.45 17.77
C ARG A 132 3.06 7.02 16.32
N VAL A 133 3.50 5.80 16.06
CA VAL A 133 3.42 5.13 14.75
C VAL A 133 2.33 4.08 14.80
N ARG A 134 1.37 4.16 13.87
CA ARG A 134 0.25 3.22 13.71
C ARG A 134 0.27 2.67 12.30
N GLN A 135 0.20 1.34 12.17
CA GLN A 135 0.20 0.65 10.89
C GLN A 135 -1.04 -0.24 10.79
N LEU A 136 -1.87 0.02 9.79
CA LEU A 136 -2.99 -0.81 9.42
C LEU A 136 -2.53 -1.79 8.35
N LEU A 137 -2.64 -3.10 8.61
CA LEU A 137 -2.23 -4.16 7.69
C LEU A 137 -3.40 -5.11 7.43
N ILE A 138 -3.79 -5.25 6.16
CA ILE A 138 -4.82 -6.24 5.79
C ILE A 138 -4.19 -7.63 5.61
N THR A 139 -4.78 -8.63 6.25
CA THR A 139 -4.39 -10.06 6.14
C THR A 139 -5.34 -10.85 5.24
N THR A 140 -6.40 -10.20 4.75
CA THR A 140 -7.29 -10.71 3.72
C THR A 140 -7.75 -9.56 2.83
N MET A 141 -8.32 -9.90 1.66
CA MET A 141 -8.94 -8.92 0.78
C MET A 141 -10.13 -8.18 1.40
N ALA A 142 -10.85 -8.82 2.31
CA ALA A 142 -12.04 -8.25 2.95
C ALA A 142 -11.70 -7.11 3.94
N GLY A 143 -10.45 -7.04 4.41
CA GLY A 143 -10.02 -6.03 5.38
C GLY A 143 -9.88 -4.61 4.82
N GLU A 144 -9.92 -4.41 3.50
CA GLU A 144 -9.68 -3.10 2.88
C GLU A 144 -10.68 -2.03 3.33
N ALA A 145 -11.97 -2.35 3.37
CA ALA A 145 -13.00 -1.38 3.77
C ALA A 145 -12.77 -0.89 5.21
N ALA A 146 -12.52 -1.82 6.14
CA ALA A 146 -12.22 -1.49 7.52
C ALA A 146 -10.90 -0.71 7.65
N MET A 147 -9.90 -0.98 6.81
CA MET A 147 -8.64 -0.24 6.81
C MET A 147 -8.84 1.22 6.41
N LEU A 148 -9.61 1.46 5.34
CA LEU A 148 -9.90 2.81 4.86
C LEU A 148 -10.75 3.59 5.88
N GLU A 149 -11.72 2.94 6.52
CA GLU A 149 -12.52 3.55 7.58
C GLU A 149 -11.65 3.91 8.80
N ALA A 150 -10.79 3.00 9.25
CA ALA A 150 -9.87 3.25 10.36
C ALA A 150 -8.91 4.40 10.06
N PHE A 151 -8.33 4.45 8.86
CA PHE A 151 -7.44 5.55 8.45
C PHE A 151 -8.19 6.89 8.35
N SER A 152 -9.43 6.87 7.86
CA SER A 152 -10.28 8.07 7.82
C SER A 152 -10.52 8.65 9.21
N GLY A 153 -10.71 7.79 10.22
CA GLY A 153 -10.89 8.20 11.61
C GLY A 153 -9.66 8.86 12.25
N TRP A 154 -8.50 8.83 11.60
CA TRP A 154 -7.28 9.50 12.08
C TRP A 154 -7.11 10.90 11.50
N ILE A 155 -7.96 11.30 10.56
CA ILE A 155 -7.83 12.53 9.79
C ILE A 155 -8.97 13.48 10.20
N ASN A 156 -8.63 14.74 10.41
CA ASN A 156 -9.59 15.80 10.69
C ASN A 156 -9.38 17.01 9.73
N PRO A 157 -10.29 18.00 9.69
CA PRO A 157 -10.18 19.13 8.77
C PRO A 157 -8.93 20.02 8.95
N ALA A 158 -8.31 20.04 10.14
CA ALA A 158 -7.08 20.78 10.41
C ALA A 158 -5.82 20.01 9.99
N THR A 159 -5.94 18.70 9.73
CA THR A 159 -4.81 17.83 9.41
C THR A 159 -4.01 18.35 8.21
N VAL A 160 -2.70 18.49 8.43
CA VAL A 160 -1.70 18.66 7.39
C VAL A 160 -1.00 17.34 7.15
N LEU A 161 -1.22 16.79 5.96
CA LEU A 161 -0.61 15.54 5.54
C LEU A 161 0.89 15.75 5.29
N VAL A 162 1.71 14.81 5.76
CA VAL A 162 3.15 14.76 5.47
C VAL A 162 3.47 13.43 4.81
N SER A 163 4.29 13.43 3.76
CA SER A 163 4.70 12.20 3.07
C SER A 163 6.01 12.37 2.31
N TYR A 164 6.58 11.27 1.82
CA TYR A 164 7.68 11.31 0.85
C TYR A 164 7.17 10.82 -0.50
N ASN A 165 7.02 11.71 -1.47
CA ASN A 165 6.44 11.41 -2.79
C ASN A 165 4.93 11.03 -2.76
N GLY A 166 4.28 11.05 -1.59
CA GLY A 166 2.91 10.58 -1.44
C GLY A 166 1.84 11.48 -2.04
N LYS A 167 2.19 12.72 -2.44
CA LYS A 167 1.26 13.57 -3.20
C LYS A 167 1.01 13.04 -4.61
N SER A 168 2.01 12.38 -5.20
CA SER A 168 1.95 11.86 -6.57
C SER A 168 1.60 10.37 -6.64
N TYR A 169 1.76 9.62 -5.54
CA TYR A 169 1.60 8.16 -5.52
C TYR A 169 0.52 7.70 -4.53
N ASP A 170 0.77 7.87 -3.22
CA ASP A 170 -0.10 7.34 -2.17
C ASP A 170 -1.49 7.98 -2.14
N SER A 171 -1.57 9.31 -2.19
CA SER A 171 -2.86 10.03 -2.10
C SER A 171 -3.77 9.74 -3.30
N PRO A 172 -3.29 9.77 -4.56
CA PRO A 172 -4.12 9.38 -5.71
C PRO A 172 -4.59 7.91 -5.65
N LEU A 173 -3.74 7.01 -5.13
CA LEU A 173 -4.09 5.62 -4.91
C LEU A 173 -5.22 5.50 -3.88
N LEU A 174 -5.05 6.09 -2.69
CA LEU A 174 -6.06 6.06 -1.63
C LEU A 174 -7.37 6.73 -2.09
N ALA A 175 -7.30 7.87 -2.79
CA ALA A 175 -8.47 8.52 -3.37
C ALA A 175 -9.25 7.60 -4.34
N THR A 176 -8.53 6.76 -5.09
CA THR A 176 -9.15 5.73 -5.94
C THR A 176 -9.77 4.61 -5.11
N ARG A 177 -9.10 4.15 -4.04
CA ARG A 177 -9.65 3.12 -3.14
C ARG A 177 -10.91 3.59 -2.42
N TYR A 178 -10.91 4.81 -1.86
CA TYR A 178 -12.10 5.42 -1.27
C TYR A 178 -13.26 5.50 -2.25
N ARG A 179 -13.00 5.95 -3.49
CA ARG A 179 -14.02 6.02 -4.55
C ARG A 179 -14.62 4.65 -4.88
N LEU A 180 -13.79 3.62 -5.03
CA LEU A 180 -14.23 2.25 -5.31
C LEU A 180 -15.01 1.65 -4.12
N GLY A 181 -14.60 1.97 -2.90
CA GLY A 181 -15.31 1.62 -1.67
C GLY A 181 -16.59 2.42 -1.42
N ARG A 182 -16.93 3.39 -2.28
CA ARG A 182 -18.04 4.34 -2.10
C ARG A 182 -17.97 5.11 -0.77
N MET A 183 -16.75 5.41 -0.33
CA MET A 183 -16.44 6.14 0.89
C MET A 183 -16.04 7.58 0.54
N HIS A 184 -16.29 8.51 1.46
CA HIS A 184 -15.73 9.85 1.37
C HIS A 184 -14.20 9.78 1.40
N ASN A 185 -13.52 10.59 0.59
CA ASN A 185 -12.06 10.66 0.59
C ASN A 185 -11.61 11.70 1.64
N PRO A 186 -11.08 11.28 2.81
CA PRO A 186 -10.68 12.21 3.88
C PRO A 186 -9.45 13.04 3.50
N LEU A 187 -8.68 12.66 2.47
CA LEU A 187 -7.51 13.41 2.01
C LEU A 187 -7.89 14.60 1.11
N ALA A 188 -9.13 14.66 0.63
CA ALA A 188 -9.55 15.67 -0.33
C ALA A 188 -9.58 17.07 0.32
N GLY A 189 -8.89 18.02 -0.30
CA GLY A 189 -8.85 19.42 0.17
C GLY A 189 -7.88 19.69 1.32
N LEU A 190 -7.21 18.67 1.87
CA LEU A 190 -6.21 18.86 2.91
C LEU A 190 -4.91 19.47 2.35
N ARG A 191 -4.24 20.22 3.22
CA ARG A 191 -2.87 20.68 2.97
C ARG A 191 -1.94 19.47 2.98
N HIS A 192 -1.03 19.40 2.02
CA HIS A 192 -0.13 18.24 1.86
C HIS A 192 1.31 18.67 1.63
N LEU A 193 2.13 18.48 2.65
CA LEU A 193 3.56 18.70 2.69
C LEU A 193 4.30 17.44 2.22
N ASP A 194 4.71 17.43 0.96
CA ASP A 194 5.50 16.33 0.39
C ASP A 194 7.00 16.68 0.43
N LEU A 195 7.76 15.94 1.25
CA LEU A 195 9.16 16.22 1.56
C LEU A 195 10.11 15.89 0.41
N LEU A 196 9.66 15.15 -0.61
CA LEU A 196 10.49 14.86 -1.78
C LEU A 196 10.85 16.14 -2.56
N TYR A 197 9.95 17.10 -2.64
CA TYR A 197 10.18 18.35 -3.38
C TYR A 197 11.28 19.23 -2.76
N PRO A 198 11.26 19.57 -1.46
CA PRO A 198 12.35 20.31 -0.85
C PRO A 198 13.67 19.55 -0.87
N VAL A 199 13.66 18.22 -0.67
CA VAL A 199 14.88 17.39 -0.80
C VAL A 199 15.45 17.49 -2.22
N ARG A 200 14.62 17.31 -3.25
CA ARG A 200 15.07 17.46 -4.66
C ARG A 200 15.60 18.84 -4.95
N ARG A 201 14.97 19.90 -4.41
CA ARG A 201 15.44 21.27 -4.59
C ARG A 201 16.85 21.46 -4.05
N ARG A 202 17.20 20.78 -2.96
CA ARG A 202 18.50 20.94 -2.30
C ARG A 202 19.59 19.98 -2.80
N PHE A 203 19.24 18.76 -3.19
CA PHE A 203 20.24 17.70 -3.42
C PHE A 203 20.19 17.05 -4.80
N ARG A 204 19.26 17.45 -5.69
CA ARG A 204 19.27 16.95 -7.07
C ARG A 204 20.58 17.35 -7.74
N GLY A 205 21.29 16.37 -8.30
CA GLY A 205 22.60 16.56 -8.93
C GLY A 205 23.78 16.54 -7.94
N VAL A 206 23.52 16.46 -6.63
CA VAL A 206 24.55 16.30 -5.60
C VAL A 206 24.62 14.84 -5.14
N TRP A 207 23.47 14.22 -4.87
CA TRP A 207 23.37 12.81 -4.51
C TRP A 207 23.05 11.93 -5.72
N GLU A 208 23.33 10.62 -5.61
CA GLU A 208 23.02 9.62 -6.63
C GLU A 208 21.53 9.65 -7.06
N ASN A 209 20.64 9.88 -6.10
CA ASN A 209 19.21 10.05 -6.29
C ASN A 209 18.60 10.69 -5.04
N CYS A 210 17.30 11.01 -5.08
CA CYS A 210 16.56 11.56 -3.94
C CYS A 210 15.52 10.56 -3.41
N ARG A 211 15.83 9.27 -3.33
CA ARG A 211 14.99 8.30 -2.61
C ARG A 211 15.15 8.50 -1.11
N LEU A 212 14.15 8.11 -0.33
CA LEU A 212 14.20 8.24 1.13
C LEU A 212 15.40 7.48 1.73
N SER A 213 15.73 6.30 1.21
CA SER A 213 16.93 5.54 1.62
C SER A 213 18.25 6.29 1.40
N THR A 214 18.35 7.09 0.32
CA THR A 214 19.51 7.95 0.11
C THR A 214 19.51 9.11 1.12
N VAL A 215 18.36 9.73 1.39
CA VAL A 215 18.26 10.79 2.42
C VAL A 215 18.68 10.27 3.79
N GLU A 216 18.21 9.08 4.15
CA GLU A 216 18.53 8.41 5.40
C GLU A 216 20.03 8.20 5.57
N ARG A 217 20.68 7.64 4.55
CA ARG A 217 22.12 7.38 4.58
C ARG A 217 22.94 8.67 4.58
N GLU A 218 22.66 9.57 3.65
CA GLU A 218 23.50 10.76 3.40
C GLU A 218 23.27 11.87 4.43
N TRP A 219 22.08 11.97 5.01
CA TRP A 219 21.73 13.11 5.86
C TRP A 219 21.23 12.75 7.26
N LEU A 220 20.52 11.63 7.41
CA LEU A 220 20.03 11.20 8.72
C LEU A 220 20.98 10.23 9.44
N SER A 221 22.05 9.81 8.76
CA SER A 221 23.00 8.79 9.24
C SER A 221 22.32 7.50 9.72
N VAL A 222 21.20 7.15 9.08
CA VAL A 222 20.46 5.91 9.33
C VAL A 222 21.00 4.82 8.42
N LEU A 223 21.50 3.74 9.02
CA LEU A 223 21.95 2.55 8.30
C LEU A 223 20.80 1.54 8.27
N ARG A 224 20.33 1.19 7.06
CA ARG A 224 19.40 0.07 6.86
C ARG A 224 20.21 -1.23 6.93
N GLU A 225 20.11 -1.97 8.03
CA GLU A 225 20.57 -3.36 8.07
C GLU A 225 19.45 -4.26 7.50
N ASP A 226 19.79 -5.10 6.52
CA ASP A 226 18.99 -6.26 6.11
C ASP A 226 17.70 -5.95 5.28
N ASP A 227 17.85 -5.18 4.19
CA ASP A 227 16.74 -4.78 3.31
C ASP A 227 16.12 -5.97 2.53
N LEU A 228 14.87 -6.31 2.86
CA LEU A 228 13.93 -6.75 1.83
C LEU A 228 13.74 -5.60 0.82
N PRO A 229 14.11 -5.75 -0.46
CA PRO A 229 13.92 -4.68 -1.44
C PRO A 229 12.44 -4.27 -1.47
N GLY A 230 12.12 -2.97 -1.50
CA GLY A 230 10.72 -2.51 -1.51
C GLY A 230 9.87 -3.11 -2.64
N SER A 231 10.51 -3.52 -3.75
CA SER A 231 9.88 -4.28 -4.84
C SER A 231 9.32 -5.64 -4.43
N GLU A 232 9.77 -6.20 -3.30
CA GLU A 232 9.33 -7.49 -2.78
C GLU A 232 8.18 -7.38 -1.78
N ALA A 233 7.82 -6.18 -1.31
CA ALA A 233 6.69 -5.99 -0.40
C ALA A 233 5.36 -6.56 -0.96
N PRO A 234 5.00 -6.36 -2.26
CA PRO A 234 3.84 -7.02 -2.86
C PRO A 234 3.92 -8.54 -2.81
N ARG A 235 5.11 -9.10 -3.06
CA ARG A 235 5.35 -10.55 -3.04
C ARG A 235 5.16 -11.09 -1.62
N ALA A 236 5.74 -10.45 -0.62
CA ALA A 236 5.64 -10.82 0.78
C ALA A 236 4.18 -10.90 1.24
N TRP A 237 3.36 -9.92 0.88
CA TRP A 237 1.94 -9.91 1.20
C TRP A 237 1.17 -11.02 0.47
N LEU A 238 1.40 -11.21 -0.84
CA LEU A 238 0.75 -12.29 -1.61
C LEU A 238 1.12 -13.68 -1.10
N ASP A 239 2.38 -13.88 -0.72
CA ASP A 239 2.87 -15.12 -0.13
C ASP A 239 2.19 -15.39 1.21
N TYR A 240 2.03 -14.36 2.05
CA TYR A 240 1.26 -14.47 3.28
C TYR A 240 -0.20 -14.87 3.05
N LEU A 241 -0.88 -14.28 2.07
CA LEU A 241 -2.26 -14.66 1.70
C LEU A 241 -2.38 -16.11 1.24
N ARG A 242 -1.33 -16.64 0.60
CA ARG A 242 -1.23 -18.05 0.17
C ARG A 242 -0.90 -19.01 1.31
N GLY A 243 -0.73 -18.51 2.53
CA GLY A 243 -0.43 -19.32 3.70
C GLY A 243 1.06 -19.59 3.92
N LEU A 244 1.95 -18.86 3.23
CA LEU A 244 3.39 -18.90 3.49
C LEU A 244 3.74 -18.09 4.74
N SER A 245 5.03 -18.08 5.08
CA SER A 245 5.52 -17.48 6.32
C SER A 245 5.21 -15.98 6.43
N GLY A 246 4.93 -15.52 7.65
CA GLY A 246 4.78 -14.10 7.98
C GLY A 246 6.10 -13.33 8.06
N ARG A 247 7.26 -13.99 7.92
CA ARG A 247 8.59 -13.37 8.10
C ARG A 247 8.80 -12.14 7.22
N ASP A 248 8.62 -12.26 5.91
CA ASP A 248 8.86 -11.15 4.98
C ASP A 248 7.86 -10.02 5.22
N LEU A 249 6.61 -10.33 5.57
CA LEU A 249 5.60 -9.32 5.87
C LEU A 249 5.91 -8.55 7.17
N ARG A 250 6.55 -9.19 8.16
CA ARG A 250 7.07 -8.49 9.35
C ARG A 250 8.24 -7.56 9.00
N ARG A 251 9.07 -7.90 8.01
CA ARG A 251 10.12 -7.00 7.51
C ARG A 251 9.53 -5.78 6.80
N VAL A 252 8.49 -5.97 5.98
CA VAL A 252 7.73 -4.85 5.38
C VAL A 252 7.18 -3.90 6.45
N LEU A 253 6.57 -4.45 7.51
CA LEU A 253 6.12 -3.65 8.65
C LEU A 253 7.26 -2.85 9.28
N GLU A 254 8.44 -3.45 9.48
CA GLU A 254 9.57 -2.74 10.08
C GLU A 254 10.11 -1.64 9.16
N HIS A 255 10.16 -1.87 7.86
CA HIS A 255 10.59 -0.86 6.88
C HIS A 255 9.68 0.36 6.87
N ASN A 256 8.36 0.17 6.75
CA ASN A 256 7.42 1.29 6.78
C ASN A 256 7.43 2.01 8.13
N ASN A 257 7.61 1.28 9.25
CA ASN A 257 7.77 1.89 10.57
C ASN A 257 9.02 2.79 10.63
N GLN A 258 10.14 2.33 10.05
CA GLN A 258 11.35 3.14 9.93
C GLN A 258 11.13 4.34 9.00
N ASP A 259 10.48 4.17 7.85
CA ASP A 259 10.21 5.24 6.89
C ASP A 259 9.39 6.37 7.53
N LEU A 260 8.38 6.07 8.35
CA LEU A 260 7.59 7.06 9.09
C LEU A 260 8.42 7.83 10.13
N ARG A 261 9.36 7.15 10.80
CA ARG A 261 10.29 7.80 11.75
C ARG A 261 11.31 8.68 11.01
N SER A 262 11.80 8.22 9.86
CA SER A 262 12.70 8.99 8.99
C SER A 262 12.01 10.22 8.41
N LEU A 263 10.76 10.10 7.98
CA LEU A 263 9.91 11.22 7.55
C LEU A 263 9.80 12.31 8.61
N THR A 264 9.55 11.90 9.85
CA THR A 264 9.43 12.81 10.98
C THR A 264 10.77 13.51 11.27
N THR A 265 11.87 12.76 11.30
CA THR A 265 13.22 13.33 11.47
C THR A 265 13.56 14.31 10.34
N LEU A 266 13.25 13.95 9.10
CA LEU A 266 13.52 14.75 7.92
C LEU A 266 12.74 16.07 7.93
N LEU A 267 11.46 16.04 8.32
CA LEU A 267 10.62 17.22 8.48
C LEU A 267 11.28 18.24 9.43
N LEU A 268 11.74 17.77 10.59
CA LEU A 268 12.38 18.63 11.58
C LEU A 268 13.72 19.18 11.08
N ARG A 269 14.56 18.33 10.47
CA ARG A 269 15.85 18.74 9.88
C ARG A 269 15.73 19.81 8.80
N LEU A 270 14.71 19.69 7.94
CA LEU A 270 14.42 20.69 6.92
C LEU A 270 14.03 22.04 7.54
N GLY A 271 13.30 22.05 8.66
CA GLY A 271 12.94 23.25 9.41
C GLY A 271 14.15 23.92 10.09
N GLU A 272 15.06 23.14 10.67
CA GLU A 272 16.30 23.63 11.30
C GLU A 272 17.21 24.31 10.27
N THR A 273 17.39 23.69 9.10
CA THR A 273 18.36 24.15 8.09
C THR A 273 17.98 25.50 7.47
N GLU A 274 16.69 25.79 7.29
CA GLU A 274 16.26 27.11 6.80
C GLU A 274 16.42 28.20 7.86
N SER A 275 16.27 27.88 9.14
CA SER A 275 16.46 28.85 10.22
C SER A 275 17.90 29.39 10.22
N PHE A 276 18.89 28.51 9.98
CA PHE A 276 20.30 28.91 9.86
C PHE A 276 20.62 29.78 8.64
N LYS A 277 19.89 29.65 7.52
CA LYS A 277 20.11 30.49 6.34
C LYS A 277 19.57 31.90 6.53
N LEU A 278 18.39 32.02 7.16
CA LEU A 278 17.77 33.32 7.43
C LEU A 278 18.58 34.16 8.42
N GLU A 279 19.25 33.52 9.39
CA GLU A 279 20.16 34.20 10.32
C GLU A 279 21.51 34.57 9.66
N GLY A 280 21.99 33.79 8.68
CA GLY A 280 23.25 34.04 7.97
C GLY A 280 23.19 35.10 6.87
N GLU A 281 22.01 35.43 6.36
CA GLU A 281 21.80 36.51 5.37
C GLU A 281 21.49 37.88 6.01
N ALA A 282 21.37 37.93 7.34
CA ALA A 282 21.06 39.15 8.10
C ALA A 282 22.31 39.92 8.62
N HIS A 283 23.50 39.59 8.12
CA HIS A 283 24.78 40.21 8.52
C HIS A 283 25.57 40.79 7.36
#